data_AF-A0A6I3HA13-F1
#
_entry.id   AF-A0A6I3HA13-F1
#
_cell.length_a   1.000
_cell.length_b   1.000
_cell.length_c   1.000
_cell.angle_alpha   90.00
_cell.angle_beta   90.00
_cell.angle_gamma   90.00
#
_symmetry.space_group_name_H-M   'P 1'
#
loop_
_entity.id
_entity.type
_entity.pdbx_description
1 polymer ?
#
loop_
_entity_poly.entity_id
_entity_poly.type
_entity_poly.pdbx_seq_one_letter_code
_entity_poly.pdbx_strand_id
1 'polypeptide(L)'
;MRRRRLTFVLLGIIAILAVPALSGAAPIPGTIITSTGFFRFCAEGQIGIANIDTSKLVENGGDFTITGTVYKDESDFVFSKSAVVTSAKKISTTAYVQYENNDLTKPKLIRCKMRTGESLNKGNWPNGTTYGNGRFVVEPAWGFGSAGDGLSTSPSTDGTCQSINQNTINSVWGSLTNTEKNAAPYNPTASNLPGASANTLVTVADTVVGVGPSWTPPVAAINTNGAVAEIGSRALVATTNSSTAPYFEGAHYCTLVAPEFLKRVLLGEVSPS
;
A
#
# COMPACT_ATOMS: atom_id res chain seq x y z
N MET A 1 -47.26 50.47 17.94
CA MET A 1 -45.81 50.12 17.86
C MET A 1 -45.59 48.73 18.44
N ARG A 2 -45.29 47.72 17.61
CA ARG A 2 -44.77 46.42 18.07
C ARG A 2 -44.06 45.73 16.91
N ARG A 3 -42.73 45.90 16.83
CA ARG A 3 -41.86 45.23 15.83
C ARG A 3 -41.76 43.75 16.19
N ARG A 4 -42.36 42.86 15.41
CA ARG A 4 -42.07 41.41 15.46
C ARG A 4 -40.85 41.14 14.58
N ARG A 5 -39.75 40.70 15.20
CA ARG A 5 -38.54 40.22 14.52
C ARG A 5 -38.84 38.82 13.97
N LEU A 6 -38.71 38.65 12.65
CA LEU A 6 -38.73 37.34 11.99
C LEU A 6 -37.30 36.82 12.00
N THR A 7 -37.04 35.76 12.76
CA THR A 7 -35.77 35.03 12.74
C THR A 7 -35.81 34.03 11.58
N PHE A 8 -35.02 34.27 10.54
CA PHE A 8 -34.76 33.29 9.49
C PHE A 8 -33.83 32.20 10.05
N VAL A 9 -34.35 31.00 10.25
CA VAL A 9 -33.54 29.81 10.50
C VAL A 9 -33.18 29.22 9.14
N LEU A 10 -31.95 29.42 8.69
CA LEU A 10 -31.38 28.67 7.57
C LEU A 10 -31.17 27.21 8.01
N LEU A 11 -32.05 26.32 7.57
CA LEU A 11 -31.81 24.88 7.56
C LEU A 11 -30.79 24.59 6.45
N GLY A 12 -29.52 24.51 6.84
CA GLY A 12 -28.45 24.00 5.99
C GLY A 12 -28.62 22.49 5.80
N ILE A 13 -29.21 22.10 4.67
CA ILE A 13 -29.15 20.72 4.17
C ILE A 13 -27.68 20.49 3.75
N ILE A 14 -26.91 19.83 4.62
CA ILE A 14 -25.63 19.24 4.24
C ILE A 14 -25.98 18.07 3.34
N ALA A 15 -25.88 18.28 2.02
CA ALA A 15 -25.86 17.20 1.06
C ALA A 15 -24.60 16.37 1.33
N ILE A 16 -24.76 15.26 2.03
CA ILE A 16 -23.77 14.19 2.11
C ILE A 16 -23.67 13.63 0.69
N LEU A 17 -22.74 14.16 -0.10
CA LEU A 17 -22.31 13.53 -1.34
C LEU A 17 -21.65 12.21 -0.96
N ALA A 18 -22.44 11.14 -0.99
CA ALA A 18 -21.96 9.77 -1.01
C ALA A 18 -21.13 9.60 -2.29
N VAL A 19 -19.82 9.82 -2.18
CA VAL A 19 -18.88 9.43 -3.23
C VAL A 19 -18.84 7.91 -3.23
N PRO A 20 -19.05 7.22 -4.37
CA PRO A 20 -18.84 5.80 -4.44
C PRO A 20 -17.33 5.55 -4.21
N ALA A 21 -16.99 5.00 -3.04
CA ALA A 21 -15.72 4.32 -2.87
C ALA A 21 -15.69 3.19 -3.90
N LEU A 22 -14.88 3.32 -4.94
CA LEU A 22 -14.61 2.22 -5.87
C LEU A 22 -13.81 1.15 -5.12
N SER A 23 -14.51 0.33 -4.35
CA SER A 23 -13.97 -0.81 -3.62
C SER A 23 -13.87 -2.00 -4.57
N GLY A 24 -12.67 -2.32 -5.04
CA GLY A 24 -12.38 -3.60 -5.69
C GLY A 24 -11.99 -4.64 -4.65
N ALA A 25 -12.75 -5.73 -4.51
CA ALA A 25 -12.30 -6.90 -3.75
C ALA A 25 -11.14 -7.60 -4.50
N ALA A 26 -10.14 -8.14 -3.79
CA ALA A 26 -9.09 -8.95 -4.41
C ALA A 26 -9.64 -10.31 -4.91
N PRO A 27 -9.15 -10.88 -6.02
CA PRO A 27 -9.52 -12.22 -6.48
C PRO A 27 -8.57 -13.28 -5.91
N ILE A 28 -9.08 -14.51 -5.83
CA ILE A 28 -8.39 -15.72 -5.34
C ILE A 28 -7.26 -16.11 -6.33
N PRO A 29 -6.09 -16.60 -5.88
CA PRO A 29 -4.96 -16.94 -6.76
C PRO A 29 -5.28 -18.07 -7.75
N GLY A 30 -4.76 -17.96 -8.99
CA GLY A 30 -4.88 -18.97 -10.05
C GLY A 30 -5.02 -18.41 -11.47
N THR A 31 -5.19 -17.09 -11.60
CA THR A 31 -5.29 -16.41 -12.89
C THR A 31 -4.08 -15.49 -13.06
N ILE A 32 -3.44 -15.49 -14.24
CA ILE A 32 -2.47 -14.45 -14.59
C ILE A 32 -3.28 -13.17 -14.78
N ILE A 33 -3.29 -12.30 -13.75
CA ILE A 33 -4.02 -11.05 -13.78
C ILE A 33 -3.07 -9.94 -14.19
N THR A 34 -3.38 -9.27 -15.30
CA THR A 34 -2.94 -7.91 -15.56
C THR A 34 -3.38 -7.05 -14.38
N SER A 35 -2.42 -6.53 -13.60
CA SER A 35 -2.63 -5.56 -12.50
C SER A 35 -3.85 -4.68 -12.81
N THR A 36 -4.95 -4.92 -12.10
CA THR A 36 -6.25 -4.29 -12.34
C THR A 36 -6.24 -2.93 -11.64
N GLY A 37 -5.38 -2.03 -12.12
CA GLY A 37 -5.18 -0.66 -11.63
C GLY A 37 -4.58 -0.55 -10.22
N PHE A 38 -4.10 0.65 -9.88
CA PHE A 38 -3.52 0.98 -8.57
C PHE A 38 -4.44 0.66 -7.38
N PHE A 39 -5.77 0.57 -7.61
CA PHE A 39 -6.76 0.27 -6.57
C PHE A 39 -6.52 -1.07 -5.87
N ARG A 40 -5.93 -2.05 -6.57
CA ARG A 40 -5.64 -3.38 -6.03
C ARG A 40 -4.20 -3.55 -5.56
N PHE A 41 -3.29 -2.67 -5.96
CA PHE A 41 -1.86 -2.82 -5.72
C PHE A 41 -1.50 -2.99 -4.23
N CYS A 42 -2.06 -2.17 -3.34
CA CYS A 42 -1.81 -2.32 -1.90
C CYS A 42 -2.49 -3.55 -1.29
N ALA A 43 -3.63 -3.99 -1.84
CA ALA A 43 -4.31 -5.21 -1.40
C ALA A 43 -3.54 -6.48 -1.80
N GLU A 44 -2.92 -6.48 -2.98
CA GLU A 44 -2.01 -7.54 -3.41
C GLU A 44 -0.71 -7.52 -2.59
N GLY A 45 -0.16 -6.33 -2.33
CA GLY A 45 0.98 -6.15 -1.43
C GLY A 45 0.71 -6.70 -0.02
N GLN A 46 -0.50 -6.51 0.50
CA GLN A 46 -0.91 -7.00 1.83
C GLN A 46 -0.78 -8.52 1.96
N ILE A 47 -1.01 -9.28 0.88
CA ILE A 47 -0.85 -10.75 0.88
C ILE A 47 0.62 -11.11 1.09
N GLY A 48 1.53 -10.49 0.34
CA GLY A 48 2.96 -10.74 0.43
C GLY A 48 3.56 -10.26 1.75
N ILE A 49 3.18 -9.08 2.21
CA ILE A 49 3.69 -8.51 3.48
C ILE A 49 3.31 -9.38 4.67
N ALA A 50 2.04 -9.75 4.78
CA ALA A 50 1.57 -10.53 5.92
C ALA A 50 1.68 -12.04 5.71
N ASN A 51 2.35 -12.50 4.64
CA ASN A 51 2.44 -13.91 4.25
C ASN A 51 1.10 -14.65 4.34
N ILE A 52 0.04 -14.02 3.81
CA ILE A 52 -1.33 -14.49 3.96
C ILE A 52 -1.49 -15.83 3.23
N ASP A 53 -1.91 -16.86 3.96
CA ASP A 53 -2.40 -18.08 3.37
C ASP A 53 -3.79 -17.81 2.78
N THR A 54 -3.84 -17.67 1.46
CA THR A 54 -5.10 -17.39 0.76
C THR A 54 -6.13 -18.50 0.88
N SER A 55 -5.72 -19.75 1.19
CA SER A 55 -6.67 -20.83 1.48
C SER A 55 -7.40 -20.60 2.81
N LYS A 56 -6.68 -20.06 3.81
CA LYS A 56 -7.23 -19.71 5.12
C LYS A 56 -8.19 -18.53 5.11
N LEU A 57 -8.17 -17.72 4.05
CA LEU A 57 -9.19 -16.70 3.84
C LEU A 57 -10.60 -17.31 3.68
N VAL A 58 -10.70 -18.55 3.23
CA VAL A 58 -11.99 -19.26 3.07
C VAL A 58 -12.24 -20.20 4.25
N GLU A 59 -11.21 -20.91 4.71
CA GLU A 59 -11.33 -21.97 5.72
C GLU A 59 -11.69 -21.48 7.13
N ASN A 60 -11.30 -20.26 7.53
CA ASN A 60 -11.51 -19.73 8.89
C ASN A 60 -12.97 -19.28 9.18
N GLY A 61 -13.95 -20.08 8.72
CA GLY A 61 -15.37 -19.96 9.04
C GLY A 61 -16.08 -18.80 8.35
N GLY A 62 -15.57 -18.30 7.23
CA GLY A 62 -16.19 -17.25 6.40
C GLY A 62 -15.16 -16.48 5.55
N ASP A 63 -15.61 -16.01 4.39
CA ASP A 63 -14.75 -15.42 3.34
C ASP A 63 -14.12 -14.10 3.79
N PHE A 64 -12.85 -14.16 4.20
CA PHE A 64 -12.07 -12.97 4.43
C PHE A 64 -11.85 -12.20 3.14
N THR A 65 -11.96 -10.87 3.22
CA THR A 65 -11.75 -9.99 2.06
C THR A 65 -10.62 -9.01 2.32
N ILE A 66 -9.82 -8.73 1.29
CA ILE A 66 -8.84 -7.64 1.30
C ILE A 66 -9.37 -6.55 0.37
N THR A 67 -9.48 -5.35 0.91
CA THR A 67 -10.00 -4.17 0.21
C THR A 67 -9.01 -3.02 0.29
N GLY A 68 -9.09 -2.10 -0.67
CA GLY A 68 -8.26 -0.90 -0.73
C GLY A 68 -9.11 0.36 -0.73
N THR A 69 -8.72 1.35 0.08
CA THR A 69 -9.23 2.72 -0.02
C THR A 69 -8.14 3.61 -0.59
N VAL A 70 -8.40 4.30 -1.69
CA VAL A 70 -7.43 5.25 -2.27
C VAL A 70 -7.82 6.66 -1.88
N TYR A 71 -6.91 7.35 -1.23
CA TYR A 71 -7.07 8.74 -0.83
C TYR A 71 -6.61 9.67 -1.96
N LYS A 72 -7.42 10.68 -2.26
CA LYS A 72 -7.06 11.74 -3.21
C LYS A 72 -6.10 12.74 -2.59
N ASP A 73 -6.36 13.13 -1.35
CA ASP A 73 -5.57 14.14 -0.64
C ASP A 73 -4.50 13.47 0.22
N GLU A 74 -3.25 13.93 0.08
CA GLU A 74 -2.11 13.40 0.84
C GLU A 74 -2.30 13.60 2.34
N SER A 75 -2.90 14.72 2.76
CA SER A 75 -3.17 14.99 4.18
C SER A 75 -4.12 13.95 4.77
N ASP A 76 -5.22 13.65 4.08
CA ASP A 76 -6.17 12.63 4.50
C ASP A 76 -5.52 11.25 4.52
N PHE A 77 -4.67 10.95 3.53
CA PHE A 77 -3.87 9.74 3.54
C PHE A 77 -2.93 9.68 4.74
N VAL A 78 -2.18 10.74 5.06
CA VAL A 78 -1.22 10.77 6.18
C VAL A 78 -1.93 10.44 7.49
N PHE A 79 -3.13 10.98 7.70
CA PHE A 79 -3.94 10.74 8.91
C PHE A 79 -4.76 9.44 8.90
N SER A 80 -4.90 8.77 7.76
CA SER A 80 -5.60 7.48 7.69
C SER A 80 -4.81 6.33 8.32
N LYS A 81 -5.40 5.13 8.39
CA LYS A 81 -4.68 3.90 8.74
C LYS A 81 -5.22 2.72 7.95
N SER A 82 -4.40 1.68 7.80
CA SER A 82 -4.90 0.34 7.53
C SER A 82 -5.67 -0.20 8.73
N ALA A 83 -6.60 -1.11 8.47
CA ALA A 83 -7.55 -1.58 9.48
C ALA A 83 -7.90 -3.05 9.30
N VAL A 84 -8.43 -3.63 10.37
CA VAL A 84 -9.18 -4.87 10.34
C VAL A 84 -10.60 -4.57 10.79
N VAL A 85 -11.59 -5.05 10.04
CA VAL A 85 -13.02 -4.98 10.38
C VAL A 85 -13.44 -6.39 10.74
N THR A 86 -13.46 -6.71 12.04
CA THR A 86 -13.63 -8.08 12.55
C THR A 86 -15.01 -8.63 12.23
N SER A 87 -16.04 -7.81 12.39
CA SER A 87 -17.43 -8.14 12.07
C SER A 87 -17.64 -8.54 10.61
N ALA A 88 -16.86 -7.95 9.70
CA ALA A 88 -16.95 -8.17 8.26
C ALA A 88 -15.82 -9.05 7.69
N LYS A 89 -14.96 -9.63 8.55
CA LYS A 89 -13.77 -10.41 8.13
C LYS A 89 -12.94 -9.70 7.05
N LYS A 90 -12.77 -8.39 7.19
CA LYS A 90 -12.20 -7.56 6.13
C LYS A 90 -10.90 -6.90 6.55
N ILE A 91 -9.86 -7.05 5.75
CA ILE A 91 -8.61 -6.29 5.83
C ILE A 91 -8.77 -5.07 4.93
N SER A 92 -8.61 -3.88 5.51
CA SER A 92 -8.67 -2.61 4.79
C SER A 92 -7.28 -2.02 4.65
N THR A 93 -6.74 -2.08 3.44
CA THR A 93 -5.53 -1.35 3.06
C THR A 93 -5.89 0.07 2.65
N THR A 94 -4.92 0.98 2.71
CA THR A 94 -5.10 2.33 2.16
C THR A 94 -3.96 2.70 1.24
N ALA A 95 -4.27 3.40 0.16
CA ALA A 95 -3.30 3.87 -0.80
C ALA A 95 -3.34 5.38 -0.97
N TYR A 96 -2.20 5.95 -1.33
CA TYR A 96 -2.10 7.28 -1.95
C TYR A 96 -1.16 7.19 -3.14
N VAL A 97 -1.57 7.82 -4.24
CA VAL A 97 -0.80 7.81 -5.48
C VAL A 97 -0.25 9.21 -5.69
N GLN A 98 1.07 9.29 -5.79
CA GLN A 98 1.76 10.50 -6.22
C GLN A 98 1.88 10.47 -7.74
N TYR A 99 1.50 11.55 -8.39
CA TYR A 99 1.50 11.69 -9.85
C TYR A 99 2.62 12.63 -10.33
N GLU A 100 3.10 12.42 -11.54
CA GLU A 100 4.04 13.33 -12.22
C GLU A 100 3.35 14.60 -12.73
N ASN A 101 2.02 14.56 -12.89
CA ASN A 101 1.23 15.63 -13.47
C ASN A 101 0.01 15.98 -12.62
N ASN A 102 -0.49 17.21 -12.80
CA ASN A 102 -1.63 17.72 -12.06
C ASN A 102 -2.97 17.08 -12.47
N ASP A 103 -3.03 16.48 -13.67
CA ASP A 103 -4.25 15.80 -14.15
C ASP A 103 -4.46 14.40 -13.56
N LEU A 104 -3.55 13.94 -12.70
CA LEU A 104 -3.62 12.65 -12.01
C LEU A 104 -3.67 11.45 -12.98
N THR A 105 -2.96 11.53 -14.09
CA THR A 105 -2.94 10.47 -15.13
C THR A 105 -1.61 9.74 -15.24
N LYS A 106 -0.53 10.26 -14.64
CA LYS A 106 0.81 9.68 -14.68
C LYS A 106 1.25 9.28 -13.27
N PRO A 107 0.81 8.13 -12.74
CA PRO A 107 1.20 7.69 -11.41
C PRO A 107 2.71 7.43 -11.38
N LYS A 108 3.39 7.96 -10.36
CA LYS A 108 4.84 7.88 -10.16
C LYS A 108 5.21 6.93 -9.03
N LEU A 109 4.51 7.08 -7.91
CA LEU A 109 4.80 6.40 -6.66
C LEU A 109 3.49 6.06 -5.95
N ILE A 110 3.41 4.87 -5.37
CA ILE A 110 2.26 4.39 -4.62
C ILE A 110 2.69 4.23 -3.17
N ARG A 111 1.98 4.89 -2.26
CA ARG A 111 2.16 4.68 -0.82
C ARG A 111 1.07 3.77 -0.31
N CYS A 112 1.45 2.65 0.27
CA CYS A 112 0.53 1.66 0.80
C CYS A 112 0.62 1.62 2.32
N LYS A 113 -0.53 1.67 2.99
CA LYS A 113 -0.65 1.27 4.39
C LYS A 113 -1.28 -0.12 4.44
N MET A 114 -0.53 -1.08 4.99
CA MET A 114 -0.91 -2.47 5.15
C MET A 114 -0.76 -2.89 6.62
N ARG A 115 -1.04 -4.15 6.91
CA ARG A 115 -0.96 -4.79 8.23
C ARG A 115 0.12 -5.87 8.22
N THR A 116 0.79 -6.07 9.35
CA THR A 116 1.72 -7.19 9.56
C THR A 116 0.95 -8.50 9.72
N GLY A 117 1.56 -9.63 9.36
CA GLY A 117 1.00 -10.97 9.59
C GLY A 117 0.80 -11.25 11.08
N GLU A 118 1.70 -10.73 11.93
CA GLU A 118 1.55 -10.80 13.39
C GLU A 118 0.24 -10.18 13.84
N SER A 119 -0.10 -9.02 13.31
CA SER A 119 -1.31 -8.31 13.69
C SER A 119 -2.56 -9.01 13.20
N LEU A 120 -2.54 -9.63 12.01
CA LEU A 120 -3.69 -10.36 11.49
C LEU A 120 -4.04 -11.60 12.34
N ASN A 121 -3.00 -12.30 12.83
CA ASN A 121 -3.16 -13.48 13.69
C ASN A 121 -3.47 -13.12 15.14
N LYS A 122 -3.28 -11.86 15.56
CA LYS A 122 -3.52 -11.45 16.94
C LYS A 122 -4.94 -10.90 17.16
N GLY A 123 -5.35 -10.92 18.42
CA GLY A 123 -6.68 -10.51 18.89
C GLY A 123 -6.92 -9.03 19.02
N ASN A 124 -7.84 -8.72 19.94
CA ASN A 124 -8.19 -7.36 20.30
C ASN A 124 -6.93 -6.58 20.72
N TRP A 125 -7.00 -5.26 20.56
CA TRP A 125 -5.93 -4.35 20.98
C TRP A 125 -5.46 -4.61 22.41
N PRO A 126 -4.18 -4.32 22.73
CA PRO A 126 -3.72 -4.31 24.11
C PRO A 126 -4.63 -3.44 24.98
N ASN A 127 -5.00 -3.96 26.16
CA ASN A 127 -5.80 -3.23 27.13
C ASN A 127 -5.21 -1.85 27.44
N GLY A 128 -6.04 -0.81 27.48
CA GLY A 128 -5.63 0.56 27.80
C GLY A 128 -5.15 1.39 26.60
N THR A 129 -5.14 0.83 25.39
CA THR A 129 -4.95 1.63 24.17
C THR A 129 -6.20 2.44 23.87
N THR A 130 -6.08 3.77 23.88
CA THR A 130 -7.16 4.66 23.48
C THR A 130 -7.15 4.81 21.96
N TYR A 131 -8.31 4.64 21.32
CA TYR A 131 -8.47 5.02 19.92
C TYR A 131 -8.17 6.50 19.81
N GLY A 132 -7.40 6.90 18.80
CA GLY A 132 -7.25 8.31 18.51
C GLY A 132 -8.64 8.89 18.23
N ASN A 133 -9.07 9.90 18.97
CA ASN A 133 -10.28 10.70 18.70
C ASN A 133 -10.03 11.61 17.46
N GLY A 134 -9.58 11.02 16.37
CA GLY A 134 -9.16 11.69 15.16
C GLY A 134 -10.23 11.68 14.07
N ARG A 135 -9.92 12.38 12.97
CA ARG A 135 -10.78 12.56 11.78
C ARG A 135 -11.22 11.27 11.09
N PHE A 136 -10.58 10.13 11.37
CA PHE A 136 -10.93 8.82 10.83
C PHE A 136 -11.11 7.81 11.97
N VAL A 137 -12.37 7.45 12.25
CA VAL A 137 -12.73 6.34 13.14
C VAL A 137 -12.44 5.05 12.40
N VAL A 138 -11.20 4.60 12.50
CA VAL A 138 -10.81 3.28 12.00
C VAL A 138 -11.30 2.26 13.01
N GLU A 139 -11.92 1.17 12.55
CA GLU A 139 -12.46 0.17 13.46
C GLU A 139 -11.42 -0.23 14.51
N PRO A 140 -11.88 -0.41 15.76
CA PRO A 140 -11.04 -0.56 16.92
C PRO A 140 -10.30 -1.89 16.98
N ALA A 141 -10.13 -2.63 15.87
CA ALA A 141 -9.52 -3.95 15.88
C ALA A 141 -8.15 -3.93 15.20
N TRP A 142 -7.18 -4.45 15.94
CA TRP A 142 -5.79 -4.57 15.52
C TRP A 142 -5.55 -5.86 14.73
N GLY A 143 -6.44 -6.83 14.87
CA GLY A 143 -6.40 -8.13 14.25
C GLY A 143 -7.73 -8.85 14.40
N PHE A 144 -7.79 -10.10 13.94
CA PHE A 144 -9.02 -10.90 13.95
C PHE A 144 -9.18 -11.79 15.19
N GLY A 145 -8.19 -11.86 16.06
CA GLY A 145 -8.16 -12.82 17.17
C GLY A 145 -8.19 -14.25 16.68
N SER A 146 -8.90 -15.10 17.38
CA SER A 146 -9.01 -16.51 17.02
C SER A 146 -9.60 -16.74 15.63
N ALA A 147 -10.33 -15.76 15.06
CA ALA A 147 -10.78 -15.85 13.68
C ALA A 147 -9.65 -15.70 12.65
N GLY A 148 -8.54 -15.06 13.03
CA GLY A 148 -7.32 -14.89 12.23
C GLY A 148 -6.29 -15.99 12.46
N ASP A 149 -6.57 -17.01 13.26
CA ASP A 149 -5.58 -18.04 13.57
C ASP A 149 -5.11 -18.74 12.28
N GLY A 150 -3.80 -18.68 12.02
CA GLY A 150 -3.21 -19.24 10.82
C GLY A 150 -3.39 -18.44 9.53
N LEU A 151 -3.98 -17.24 9.56
CA LEU A 151 -4.13 -16.39 8.36
C LEU A 151 -2.76 -16.02 7.77
N SER A 152 -1.80 -15.66 8.63
CA SER A 152 -0.39 -15.53 8.25
C SER A 152 0.34 -16.85 8.48
N THR A 153 1.01 -17.34 7.45
CA THR A 153 1.90 -18.51 7.53
C THR A 153 3.14 -18.25 8.37
N SER A 154 3.56 -16.99 8.45
CA SER A 154 4.80 -16.59 9.14
C SER A 154 4.62 -15.24 9.86
N PRO A 155 3.83 -15.19 10.95
CA PRO A 155 3.36 -13.95 11.57
C PRO A 155 4.47 -13.02 12.07
N SER A 156 5.64 -13.53 12.48
CA SER A 156 6.75 -12.70 12.97
C SER A 156 7.82 -12.40 11.91
N THR A 157 7.62 -12.82 10.67
CA THR A 157 8.58 -12.64 9.57
C THR A 157 7.86 -12.10 8.34
N ASP A 158 7.36 -10.88 8.45
CA ASP A 158 6.69 -10.19 7.35
C ASP A 158 7.58 -10.09 6.10
N GLY A 159 6.94 -10.08 4.93
CA GLY A 159 7.59 -9.71 3.69
C GLY A 159 8.09 -8.25 3.72
N THR A 160 8.93 -7.91 2.75
CA THR A 160 9.54 -6.57 2.64
C THR A 160 8.87 -5.73 1.54
N CYS A 161 8.91 -4.41 1.67
CA CYS A 161 8.50 -3.50 0.60
C CYS A 161 9.40 -3.69 -0.64
N GLN A 162 10.69 -3.99 -0.41
CA GLN A 162 11.63 -4.41 -1.45
C GLN A 162 11.09 -5.58 -2.28
N SER A 163 10.54 -6.62 -1.64
CA SER A 163 9.97 -7.78 -2.34
C SER A 163 8.77 -7.39 -3.22
N ILE A 164 7.94 -6.43 -2.80
CA ILE A 164 6.85 -5.91 -3.63
C ILE A 164 7.40 -5.18 -4.86
N ASN A 165 8.42 -4.33 -4.68
CA ASN A 165 9.07 -3.66 -5.80
C ASN A 165 9.71 -4.69 -6.76
N GLN A 166 10.30 -5.77 -6.25
CA GLN A 166 10.86 -6.83 -7.08
C GLN A 166 9.77 -7.56 -7.89
N ASN A 167 8.63 -7.86 -7.26
CA ASN A 167 7.47 -8.43 -7.97
C ASN A 167 6.94 -7.48 -9.04
N THR A 168 6.95 -6.17 -8.76
CA THR A 168 6.55 -5.13 -9.71
C THR A 168 7.51 -5.10 -10.92
N ILE A 169 8.83 -5.17 -10.69
CA ILE A 169 9.83 -5.30 -11.75
C ILE A 169 9.57 -6.54 -12.59
N ASN A 170 9.40 -7.70 -11.95
CA ASN A 170 9.19 -8.97 -12.66
C ASN A 170 7.93 -8.92 -13.53
N SER A 171 6.83 -8.35 -13.02
CA SER A 171 5.57 -8.21 -13.74
C SER A 171 5.70 -7.25 -14.92
N VAL A 172 6.23 -6.04 -14.70
CA VAL A 172 6.39 -5.03 -15.76
C VAL A 172 7.35 -5.51 -16.82
N TRP A 173 8.53 -6.03 -16.44
CA TRP A 173 9.50 -6.59 -17.37
C TRP A 173 8.92 -7.78 -18.14
N GLY A 174 8.20 -8.68 -17.46
CA GLY A 174 7.51 -9.81 -18.07
C GLY A 174 6.51 -9.38 -19.15
N SER A 175 5.86 -8.23 -18.97
CA SER A 175 4.88 -7.67 -19.91
C SER A 175 5.50 -7.03 -21.17
N LEU A 176 6.81 -6.77 -21.19
CA LEU A 176 7.49 -6.17 -22.34
C LEU A 176 7.78 -7.22 -23.41
N THR A 177 7.67 -6.81 -24.67
CA THR A 177 8.12 -7.56 -25.84
C THR A 177 9.65 -7.69 -25.85
N ASN A 178 10.18 -8.64 -26.62
CA ASN A 178 11.64 -8.81 -26.75
C ASN A 178 12.32 -7.56 -27.34
N THR A 179 11.66 -6.87 -28.27
CA THR A 179 12.18 -5.62 -28.84
C THR A 179 12.29 -4.53 -27.78
N GLU A 180 11.25 -4.34 -26.96
CA GLU A 180 11.27 -3.38 -25.85
C GLU A 180 12.34 -3.75 -24.81
N LYS A 181 12.47 -5.04 -24.45
CA LYS A 181 13.50 -5.53 -23.54
C LYS A 181 14.92 -5.27 -24.05
N ASN A 182 15.15 -5.46 -25.35
CA ASN A 182 16.47 -5.22 -25.98
C ASN A 182 16.81 -3.73 -26.07
N ALA A 183 15.80 -2.87 -26.15
CA ALA A 183 15.97 -1.42 -26.21
C ALA A 183 15.95 -0.75 -24.82
N ALA A 184 15.68 -1.50 -23.76
CA ALA A 184 15.49 -0.94 -22.43
C ALA A 184 16.78 -0.26 -21.90
N PRO A 185 16.71 1.00 -21.42
CA PRO A 185 17.88 1.71 -20.91
C PRO A 185 18.35 1.18 -19.56
N TYR A 186 17.55 0.37 -18.86
CA TYR A 186 17.93 -0.35 -17.65
C TYR A 186 17.38 -1.77 -17.72
N ASN A 187 18.23 -2.78 -17.55
CA ASN A 187 17.82 -4.18 -17.65
C ASN A 187 17.84 -4.85 -16.25
N PRO A 188 16.71 -5.36 -15.74
CA PRO A 188 16.64 -6.01 -14.43
C PRO A 188 17.18 -7.44 -14.42
N THR A 189 17.46 -8.02 -15.59
CA THR A 189 18.00 -9.37 -15.77
C THR A 189 19.45 -9.38 -16.20
N ALA A 190 20.07 -8.21 -16.37
CA ALA A 190 21.47 -8.10 -16.76
C ALA A 190 22.38 -8.52 -15.60
N SER A 191 22.71 -9.81 -15.54
CA SER A 191 23.78 -10.34 -14.70
C SER A 191 25.11 -10.22 -15.44
N ASN A 192 25.86 -9.13 -15.28
CA ASN A 192 27.26 -9.00 -15.72
C ASN A 192 27.60 -9.59 -17.10
N LEU A 193 26.68 -9.53 -18.08
CA LEU A 193 26.89 -10.15 -19.38
C LEU A 193 27.89 -9.29 -20.18
N PRO A 194 28.97 -9.88 -20.73
CA PRO A 194 29.93 -9.14 -21.54
C PRO A 194 29.23 -8.53 -22.78
N GLY A 195 29.23 -7.21 -22.90
CA GLY A 195 28.68 -6.48 -24.05
C GLY A 195 27.25 -5.94 -23.88
N ALA A 196 26.60 -6.13 -22.73
CA ALA A 196 25.35 -5.42 -22.44
C ALA A 196 25.63 -3.92 -22.24
N SER A 197 24.79 -3.05 -22.80
CA SER A 197 24.85 -1.60 -22.61
C SER A 197 24.49 -1.21 -21.16
N ALA A 198 25.51 -1.36 -20.32
CA ALA A 198 25.91 -0.63 -19.12
C ALA A 198 24.96 -0.40 -17.94
N ASN A 199 23.64 -0.51 -18.08
CA ASN A 199 22.75 -0.04 -17.02
C ASN A 199 21.83 -1.14 -16.46
N THR A 200 21.83 -1.30 -15.13
CA THR A 200 21.07 -2.34 -14.43
C THR A 200 19.97 -1.71 -13.58
N LEU A 201 18.80 -2.34 -13.52
CA LEU A 201 17.74 -1.98 -12.58
C LEU A 201 17.73 -2.98 -11.42
N VAL A 202 17.83 -2.49 -10.18
CA VAL A 202 17.80 -3.32 -8.99
C VAL A 202 16.85 -2.75 -7.94
N THR A 203 16.40 -3.60 -7.02
CA THR A 203 15.82 -3.14 -5.76
C THR A 203 16.92 -3.03 -4.70
N VAL A 204 16.76 -2.10 -3.76
CA VAL A 204 17.64 -1.98 -2.59
C VAL A 204 16.86 -2.22 -1.31
N ALA A 205 17.57 -2.47 -0.21
CA ALA A 205 16.95 -2.72 1.09
C ALA A 205 16.07 -1.55 1.54
N ASP A 206 15.01 -1.87 2.27
CA ASP A 206 14.06 -0.87 2.77
C ASP A 206 14.72 0.05 3.80
N THR A 207 14.49 1.36 3.66
CA THR A 207 14.78 2.34 4.70
C THR A 207 13.67 2.30 5.74
N VAL A 208 13.87 1.53 6.80
CA VAL A 208 12.88 1.38 7.89
C VAL A 208 12.92 2.59 8.82
N VAL A 209 11.75 3.13 9.13
CA VAL A 209 11.57 4.19 10.14
C VAL A 209 10.72 3.70 11.29
N GLY A 210 10.95 4.23 12.50
CA GLY A 210 10.26 3.79 13.72
C GLY A 210 9.09 4.67 14.17
N VAL A 211 8.78 5.77 13.48
CA VAL A 211 7.69 6.70 13.88
C VAL A 211 6.82 7.12 12.70
N GLY A 212 5.52 7.30 12.98
CA GLY A 212 4.46 7.44 11.99
C GLY A 212 4.59 8.48 10.90
N PRO A 213 4.97 9.73 11.19
CA PRO A 213 5.15 10.73 10.14
C PRO A 213 6.44 10.56 9.34
N SER A 214 7.41 9.78 9.83
CA SER A 214 8.76 9.74 9.24
C SER A 214 8.84 8.94 7.94
N TRP A 215 7.84 8.13 7.59
CA TRP A 215 7.83 7.37 6.34
C TRP A 215 7.18 8.12 5.17
N THR A 216 6.42 9.19 5.45
CA THR A 216 5.68 9.98 4.46
C THR A 216 6.44 11.09 3.72
N PRO A 217 7.66 11.53 4.12
CA PRO A 217 8.40 12.51 3.31
C PRO A 217 8.59 12.05 1.86
N PRO A 218 8.69 12.99 0.91
CA PRO A 218 8.93 12.67 -0.49
C PRO A 218 10.18 11.80 -0.66
N VAL A 219 10.07 10.77 -1.51
CA VAL A 219 11.20 9.95 -1.95
C VAL A 219 11.18 9.86 -3.47
N ALA A 220 12.36 9.69 -4.06
CA ALA A 220 12.49 9.29 -5.44
C ALA A 220 11.82 7.92 -5.64
N ALA A 221 11.15 7.73 -6.77
CA ALA A 221 10.58 6.44 -7.13
C ALA A 221 11.67 5.46 -7.61
N ILE A 222 12.67 5.99 -8.32
CA ILE A 222 13.86 5.25 -8.78
C ILE A 222 15.03 6.22 -8.72
N ASN A 223 16.07 5.92 -7.94
CA ASN A 223 17.31 6.69 -7.90
C ASN A 223 18.30 6.16 -8.95
N THR A 224 19.31 6.96 -9.29
CA THR A 224 20.45 6.50 -10.10
C THR A 224 21.74 6.57 -9.30
N ASN A 225 22.48 5.47 -9.29
CA ASN A 225 23.81 5.34 -8.75
C ASN A 225 24.77 4.95 -9.88
N GLY A 226 25.24 5.97 -10.61
CA GLY A 226 25.97 5.78 -11.86
C GLY A 226 25.12 5.04 -12.89
N ALA A 227 25.53 3.82 -13.24
CA ALA A 227 24.87 2.98 -14.22
C ALA A 227 23.70 2.16 -13.63
N VAL A 228 23.53 2.17 -12.31
CA VAL A 228 22.50 1.38 -11.63
C VAL A 228 21.29 2.27 -11.32
N ALA A 229 20.12 1.88 -11.81
CA ALA A 229 18.86 2.40 -11.32
C ALA A 229 18.41 1.58 -10.10
N GLU A 230 18.14 2.26 -8.99
CA GLU A 230 17.84 1.66 -7.70
C GLU A 230 16.42 2.01 -7.27
N ILE A 231 15.58 0.99 -7.08
CA ILE A 231 14.25 1.14 -6.49
C ILE A 231 14.37 0.85 -4.99
N GLY A 232 14.31 1.91 -4.19
CA GLY A 232 14.26 1.82 -2.73
C GLY A 232 12.85 2.07 -2.21
N SER A 233 12.56 1.52 -1.04
CA SER A 233 11.33 1.83 -0.29
C SER A 233 11.68 2.50 1.03
N ARG A 234 10.88 3.48 1.44
CA ARG A 234 10.71 3.80 2.86
C ARG A 234 9.61 2.93 3.44
N ALA A 235 9.92 2.33 4.59
CA ALA A 235 9.01 1.43 5.28
C ALA A 235 8.76 1.90 6.72
N LEU A 236 7.50 1.92 7.16
CA LEU A 236 7.18 1.91 8.60
C LEU A 236 6.83 0.48 8.95
N VAL A 237 7.63 -0.15 9.80
CA VAL A 237 7.35 -1.49 10.32
C VAL A 237 7.23 -1.40 11.83
N ALA A 238 6.02 -1.58 12.32
CA ALA A 238 5.71 -1.56 13.75
C ALA A 238 5.25 -2.95 14.16
N THR A 239 6.22 -3.85 14.40
CA THR A 239 5.97 -5.16 15.00
C THR A 239 5.47 -4.99 16.43
N THR A 240 4.87 -6.05 16.96
CA THR A 240 4.14 -5.94 18.22
C THR A 240 5.10 -5.82 19.41
N ASN A 241 4.65 -5.17 20.50
CA ASN A 241 5.44 -4.87 21.71
C ASN A 241 6.48 -3.74 21.58
N SER A 242 6.45 -2.92 20.52
CA SER A 242 7.25 -1.69 20.47
C SER A 242 6.55 -0.56 21.25
N SER A 243 6.76 -0.50 22.56
CA SER A 243 6.00 0.34 23.52
C SER A 243 6.12 1.87 23.37
N THR A 244 6.68 2.40 22.27
CA THR A 244 6.83 3.84 22.04
C THR A 244 5.66 4.48 21.27
N ALA A 245 4.92 3.69 20.48
CA ALA A 245 3.75 4.16 19.75
C ALA A 245 2.73 3.03 19.52
N PRO A 246 2.02 2.58 20.58
CA PRO A 246 1.08 1.45 20.51
C PRO A 246 0.06 1.57 19.37
N TYR A 247 -0.35 2.80 19.05
CA TYR A 247 -1.31 3.12 17.99
C TYR A 247 -0.84 2.81 16.56
N PHE A 248 0.44 2.48 16.34
CA PHE A 248 0.98 2.00 15.07
C PHE A 248 1.24 0.50 15.07
N GLU A 249 1.07 -0.20 16.18
CA GLU A 249 1.35 -1.63 16.20
C GLU A 249 0.62 -2.36 15.07
N GLY A 250 1.30 -3.33 14.49
CA GLY A 250 0.80 -4.10 13.37
C GLY A 250 0.76 -3.34 12.05
N ALA A 251 1.32 -2.12 11.98
CA ALA A 251 1.46 -1.39 10.73
C ALA A 251 2.66 -1.91 9.93
N HIS A 252 2.45 -2.09 8.64
CA HIS A 252 3.53 -2.23 7.66
C HIS A 252 3.20 -1.31 6.48
N TYR A 253 3.87 -0.16 6.40
CA TYR A 253 3.61 0.84 5.37
C TYR A 253 4.78 0.91 4.42
N CYS A 254 4.52 1.07 3.13
CA CYS A 254 5.52 1.04 2.06
C CYS A 254 5.37 2.23 1.12
N THR A 255 6.48 2.78 0.66
CA THR A 255 6.55 3.59 -0.56
C THR A 255 7.05 2.72 -1.71
N LEU A 256 6.27 2.62 -2.79
CA LEU A 256 6.49 1.64 -3.87
C LEU A 256 6.47 2.35 -5.22
N VAL A 257 7.24 1.84 -6.18
CA VAL A 257 7.23 2.38 -7.55
C VAL A 257 5.87 2.10 -8.20
N ALA A 258 5.31 3.08 -8.92
CA ALA A 258 4.11 2.82 -9.72
C ALA A 258 4.48 1.94 -10.94
N PRO A 259 3.73 0.85 -11.24
CA PRO A 259 4.02 0.00 -12.39
C PRO A 259 4.09 0.76 -13.73
N GLU A 260 3.24 1.77 -13.91
CA GLU A 260 3.18 2.58 -15.12
C GLU A 260 4.41 3.50 -15.26
N PHE A 261 4.90 4.08 -14.16
CA PHE A 261 6.14 4.85 -14.16
C PHE A 261 7.34 3.93 -14.45
N LEU A 262 7.40 2.78 -13.79
CA LEU A 262 8.45 1.80 -14.04
C LEU A 262 8.48 1.36 -15.50
N LYS A 263 7.32 1.07 -16.11
CA LYS A 263 7.22 0.71 -17.52
C LYS A 263 7.81 1.80 -18.41
N ARG A 264 7.47 3.06 -18.14
CA ARG A 264 7.98 4.21 -18.93
C ARG A 264 9.49 4.42 -18.77
N VAL A 265 10.04 4.17 -17.58
CA VAL A 265 11.50 4.16 -17.36
C VAL A 265 12.16 3.03 -18.15
N LEU A 266 11.59 1.83 -18.12
CA LEU A 266 12.10 0.67 -18.88
C LEU A 266 11.96 0.83 -20.40
N LEU A 267 11.06 1.69 -20.87
CA LEU A 267 10.92 2.05 -22.28
C LEU A 267 11.77 3.27 -22.68
N GLY A 268 12.47 3.90 -21.72
CA GLY A 268 13.24 5.12 -21.96
C GLY A 268 12.39 6.36 -22.27
N GLU A 269 11.10 6.31 -21.99
CA GLU A 269 10.19 7.45 -22.18
C GLU A 269 10.38 8.52 -21.10
N VAL A 270 10.89 8.13 -19.93
CA VAL A 270 11.31 9.02 -18.85
C VAL A 270 12.57 8.54 -18.17
N SER A 271 13.32 9.48 -17.62
CA SER A 271 14.44 9.18 -16.75
C SER A 271 13.97 8.79 -15.33
N PRO A 272 14.77 8.01 -14.59
CA PRO A 272 14.65 7.90 -13.14
C PRO A 272 14.57 9.27 -12.46
N SER A 273 14.00 9.29 -11.25
CA SER A 273 13.55 10.51 -10.56
C SER A 273 14.50 11.06 -9.52
#